data_AF-A0A7K2KNX2-F1
#
_entry.id   AF-A0A7K2KNX2-F1
#
_cell.length_a   1.000
_cell.length_b   1.000
_cell.length_c   1.000
_cell.angle_alpha   90.00
_cell.angle_beta   90.00
_cell.angle_gamma   90.00
#
_symmetry.space_group_name_H-M   'P 1'
#
loop_
_entity.id
_entity.type
_entity.pdbx_description
1 polymer ?
#
loop_
_entity_poly.entity_id
_entity_poly.type
_entity_poly.pdbx_seq_one_letter_code
_entity_poly.pdbx_strand_id
1 'polypeptide(L)'
;TGMVRDTQRLMTTKGLSASVYTEITDVEGEYNGLLSYDRQVQKVDTGQLRQAHAALIAASRNLNSAVPLTPGHVRSFKVTTPGHTDRYLRHADSLARTDVLSTASADGARQDAAFRTVVGLADPRCYSFESVNQPGRYLRHAASRVRIDADTGGPFAADATWCARPGLAAGGTSFEALDHPGQYLRHYADNVYLARSGGPNAWDTATSFAADATWAVDQPALWRSSVLLATDRRQSLRVTTWGHTDRYLRHADSLAFTEVVGSGSSSLLKQDATYTLRRGLADSSCYSFESVNYPGQFLRHADSRVRNAPDDGSALFRQDATFCARPGLGGTGVTFESINIPGAYLRHYASQVFIASGNGAGDQYDRPQNLSADSSWAVAAPWAP
;
A
#
# COMPACT_ATOMS: atom_id res chain seq x y z
N THR A 1 -34.23 12.49 -18.81
CA THR A 1 -32.97 11.75 -18.53
C THR A 1 -33.06 10.73 -17.39
N GLY A 2 -34.22 10.50 -16.75
CA GLY A 2 -34.34 9.59 -15.60
C GLY A 2 -33.87 8.15 -15.86
N MET A 3 -34.22 7.57 -17.01
CA MET A 3 -33.82 6.20 -17.37
C MET A 3 -32.30 6.01 -17.41
N VAL A 4 -31.55 6.92 -18.06
CA VAL A 4 -30.07 6.82 -18.14
C VAL A 4 -29.42 6.94 -16.75
N ARG A 5 -29.95 7.83 -15.89
CA ARG A 5 -29.51 7.97 -14.50
C ARG A 5 -29.78 6.68 -13.70
N ASP A 6 -30.93 6.07 -13.90
CA ASP A 6 -31.31 4.85 -13.18
C ASP A 6 -30.47 3.64 -13.68
N THR A 7 -30.17 3.58 -14.98
CA THR A 7 -29.18 2.65 -15.57
C THR A 7 -27.80 2.83 -14.95
N GLN A 8 -27.33 4.07 -14.77
CA GLN A 8 -26.06 4.36 -14.10
C GLN A 8 -26.05 3.86 -12.65
N ARG A 9 -27.17 4.03 -11.92
CA ARG A 9 -27.30 3.51 -10.54
C ARG A 9 -27.23 1.98 -10.51
N LEU A 10 -27.87 1.28 -11.45
CA LEU A 10 -27.79 -0.18 -11.54
C LEU A 10 -26.36 -0.65 -11.85
N MET A 11 -25.67 0.04 -12.74
CA MET A 11 -24.26 -0.19 -13.07
C MET A 11 -23.34 -0.08 -11.84
N THR A 12 -23.55 0.92 -10.99
CA THR A 12 -22.68 1.14 -9.81
C THR A 12 -23.04 0.30 -8.59
N THR A 13 -24.31 -0.13 -8.43
CA THR A 13 -24.80 -0.75 -7.19
C THR A 13 -25.17 -2.22 -7.28
N LYS A 14 -25.53 -2.73 -8.46
CA LYS A 14 -26.06 -4.10 -8.62
C LYS A 14 -25.36 -4.94 -9.69
N GLY A 15 -24.35 -4.38 -10.36
CA GLY A 15 -23.65 -5.03 -11.45
C GLY A 15 -24.53 -5.11 -12.71
N LEU A 16 -24.44 -4.09 -13.57
CA LEU A 16 -25.12 -4.06 -14.86
C LEU A 16 -24.11 -4.36 -15.97
N SER A 17 -24.32 -5.43 -16.73
CA SER A 17 -23.46 -5.78 -17.87
C SER A 17 -23.92 -5.10 -19.18
N ALA A 18 -25.23 -4.95 -19.38
CA ALA A 18 -25.81 -4.28 -20.53
C ALA A 18 -27.21 -3.75 -20.18
N SER A 19 -27.64 -2.69 -20.87
CA SER A 19 -29.02 -2.20 -20.85
C SER A 19 -29.42 -1.89 -22.29
N VAL A 20 -30.58 -2.41 -22.70
CA VAL A 20 -31.15 -2.20 -24.03
C VAL A 20 -32.50 -1.55 -23.83
N TYR A 21 -32.69 -0.40 -24.45
CA TYR A 21 -34.00 0.23 -24.57
C TYR A 21 -34.57 -0.13 -25.95
N THR A 22 -35.72 -0.80 -25.97
CA THR A 22 -36.42 -1.17 -27.19
C THR A 22 -37.90 -0.86 -27.06
N GLU A 23 -38.52 -0.52 -28.18
CA GLU A 23 -39.98 -0.46 -28.30
C GLU A 23 -40.48 -1.84 -28.74
N ILE A 24 -41.67 -2.23 -28.29
CA ILE A 24 -42.27 -3.55 -28.57
C ILE A 24 -43.42 -3.48 -29.59
N THR A 25 -43.78 -2.28 -30.05
CA THR A 25 -44.88 -2.04 -30.99
C THR A 25 -44.39 -1.33 -32.25
N ASP A 26 -44.97 -1.69 -33.39
CA ASP A 26 -44.64 -1.17 -34.71
C ASP A 26 -45.18 0.25 -34.96
N VAL A 27 -44.53 0.90 -35.92
CA VAL A 27 -44.59 2.21 -36.61
C VAL A 27 -45.88 3.05 -36.55
N GLU A 28 -47.04 2.51 -36.19
CA GLU A 28 -48.33 3.20 -36.30
C GLU A 28 -48.69 4.04 -35.06
N GLY A 29 -47.98 3.86 -33.93
CA GLY A 29 -48.21 4.62 -32.68
C GLY A 29 -46.99 5.32 -32.07
N GLU A 30 -45.76 5.02 -32.53
CA GLU A 30 -44.44 5.40 -32.00
C GLU A 30 -44.45 6.46 -30.86
N TYR A 31 -44.82 6.04 -29.65
CA TYR A 31 -45.06 6.96 -28.53
C TYR A 31 -43.74 7.45 -27.92
N ASN A 32 -42.68 6.65 -28.03
CA ASN A 32 -41.36 6.93 -27.47
C ASN A 32 -40.24 7.09 -28.52
N GLY A 33 -40.63 7.23 -29.79
CA GLY A 33 -39.69 7.42 -30.90
C GLY A 33 -38.92 8.74 -30.85
N LEU A 34 -37.80 8.79 -31.57
CA LEU A 34 -36.97 9.99 -31.69
C LEU A 34 -37.63 11.08 -32.55
N LEU A 35 -38.44 10.67 -33.53
CA LEU A 35 -39.13 11.52 -34.48
C LEU A 35 -40.64 11.23 -34.45
N SER A 36 -41.44 12.16 -34.96
CA SER A 36 -42.79 11.88 -35.40
C SER A 36 -42.77 10.94 -36.61
N TYR A 37 -43.91 10.27 -36.83
CA TYR A 37 -44.08 9.33 -37.94
C TYR A 37 -43.73 9.95 -39.31
N ASP A 38 -44.16 11.18 -39.54
CA ASP A 38 -43.88 11.96 -40.76
C ASP A 38 -42.45 12.54 -40.82
N ARG A 39 -41.63 12.29 -39.79
CA ARG A 39 -40.26 12.80 -39.59
C ARG A 39 -40.13 14.32 -39.53
N GLN A 40 -41.23 15.05 -39.33
CA GLN A 40 -41.20 16.51 -39.29
C GLN A 40 -40.83 17.07 -37.92
N VAL A 41 -41.06 16.31 -36.84
CA VAL A 41 -40.85 16.76 -35.47
C VAL A 41 -39.89 15.84 -34.75
N GLN A 42 -38.81 16.40 -34.23
CA GLN A 42 -37.93 15.71 -33.28
C GLN A 42 -38.56 15.77 -31.88
N LYS A 43 -38.93 14.60 -31.35
CA LYS A 43 -39.64 14.47 -30.06
C LYS A 43 -38.72 14.61 -28.85
N VAL A 44 -37.42 14.34 -29.03
CA VAL A 44 -36.43 14.29 -27.93
C VAL A 44 -35.23 15.17 -28.26
N ASP A 45 -34.72 15.91 -27.28
CA ASP A 45 -33.46 16.65 -27.43
C ASP A 45 -32.28 15.66 -27.56
N THR A 46 -31.76 15.53 -28.78
CA THR A 46 -30.62 14.66 -29.10
C THR A 46 -29.31 15.13 -28.48
N GLY A 47 -29.15 16.42 -28.21
CA GLY A 47 -27.99 16.98 -27.51
C GLY A 47 -27.99 16.54 -26.05
N GLN A 48 -29.14 16.68 -25.37
CA GLN A 48 -29.32 16.19 -24.01
C GLN A 48 -29.15 14.67 -23.91
N LEU A 49 -29.67 13.91 -24.88
CA LEU A 49 -29.56 12.45 -24.90
C LEU A 49 -28.12 11.99 -25.12
N ARG A 50 -27.40 12.64 -26.05
CA ARG A 50 -25.97 12.40 -26.30
C ARG A 50 -25.14 12.71 -25.06
N GLN A 51 -25.37 13.83 -24.39
CA GLN A 51 -24.68 14.20 -23.17
C GLN A 51 -24.89 13.16 -22.06
N ALA A 52 -26.13 12.70 -21.87
CA ALA A 52 -26.45 11.68 -20.86
C ALA A 52 -25.77 10.33 -21.14
N HIS A 53 -25.76 9.88 -22.40
CA HIS A 53 -25.09 8.62 -22.78
C HIS A 53 -23.56 8.73 -22.70
N ALA A 54 -22.99 9.87 -23.13
CA ALA A 54 -21.56 10.13 -22.98
C ALA A 54 -21.13 10.09 -21.50
N ALA A 55 -21.94 10.67 -20.60
CA ALA A 55 -21.71 10.62 -19.16
C ALA A 55 -21.79 9.18 -18.61
N LEU A 56 -22.78 8.37 -19.04
CA LEU A 56 -22.89 6.96 -18.63
C LEU A 56 -21.69 6.13 -19.12
N ILE A 57 -21.25 6.32 -20.36
CA ILE A 57 -20.08 5.63 -20.93
C ILE A 57 -18.79 6.05 -20.22
N ALA A 58 -18.63 7.34 -19.91
CA ALA A 58 -17.48 7.80 -19.12
C ALA A 58 -17.49 7.17 -17.72
N ALA A 59 -18.65 7.13 -17.06
CA ALA A 59 -18.81 6.49 -15.76
C ALA A 59 -18.52 4.98 -15.81
N SER A 60 -18.93 4.27 -16.88
CA SER A 60 -18.69 2.83 -17.02
C SER A 60 -17.21 2.50 -17.24
N ARG A 61 -16.48 3.33 -18.01
CA ARG A 61 -15.02 3.20 -18.19
C ARG A 61 -14.26 3.44 -16.88
N ASN A 62 -14.83 4.23 -15.98
CA ASN A 62 -14.27 4.44 -14.64
C ASN A 62 -14.53 3.26 -13.70
N LEU A 63 -15.52 2.38 -13.92
CA LEU A 63 -15.73 1.22 -13.03
C LEU A 63 -14.62 0.16 -13.11
N ASN A 64 -14.00 -0.01 -14.28
CA ASN A 64 -13.04 -1.10 -14.55
C ASN A 64 -11.59 -0.63 -14.74
N SER A 65 -11.32 0.67 -14.60
CA SER A 65 -9.98 1.24 -14.69
C SER A 65 -9.34 1.35 -13.30
N ALA A 66 -9.35 0.28 -12.52
CA ALA A 66 -8.63 0.24 -11.26
C ALA A 66 -7.13 -0.01 -11.54
N VAL A 67 -6.25 0.88 -11.09
CA VAL A 67 -4.81 0.57 -11.05
C VAL A 67 -4.58 -0.34 -9.83
N PRO A 68 -4.16 -1.60 -10.03
CA PRO A 68 -4.01 -2.53 -8.92
C PRO A 68 -2.84 -2.10 -8.04
N LEU A 69 -3.13 -1.82 -6.77
CA LEU A 69 -2.12 -1.63 -5.73
C LEU A 69 -2.15 -2.84 -4.79
N THR A 70 -0.97 -3.38 -4.50
CA THR A 70 -0.80 -4.48 -3.54
C THR A 70 -1.06 -3.98 -2.12
N PRO A 71 -2.07 -4.50 -1.39
CA PRO A 71 -2.25 -4.19 0.02
C PRO A 71 -1.02 -4.59 0.87
N GLY A 72 -0.83 -3.92 1.99
CA GLY A 72 0.33 -4.09 2.87
C GLY A 72 1.62 -3.41 2.40
N HIS A 73 1.74 -3.06 1.12
CA HIS A 73 2.92 -2.35 0.60
C HIS A 73 2.89 -0.87 0.97
N VAL A 74 4.05 -0.35 1.34
CA VAL A 74 4.27 1.08 1.59
C VAL A 74 4.58 1.80 0.29
N ARG A 75 4.04 3.01 0.13
CA ARG A 75 4.23 3.87 -1.05
C ARG A 75 4.51 5.30 -0.63
N SER A 76 5.22 6.01 -1.51
CA SER A 76 5.34 7.47 -1.47
C SER A 76 4.72 8.03 -2.74
N PHE A 77 3.98 9.13 -2.63
CA PHE A 77 3.28 9.73 -3.77
C PHE A 77 4.15 10.86 -4.32
N LYS A 78 4.87 10.56 -5.39
CA LYS A 78 5.74 11.53 -6.05
C LYS A 78 4.94 12.39 -7.02
N VAL A 79 5.17 13.70 -7.00
CA VAL A 79 4.54 14.65 -7.91
C VAL A 79 5.02 14.41 -9.34
N THR A 80 4.10 14.46 -10.31
CA THR A 80 4.41 14.32 -11.75
C THR A 80 4.37 15.65 -12.52
N THR A 81 3.91 16.73 -11.88
CA THR A 81 3.84 18.06 -12.49
C THR A 81 5.23 18.54 -12.95
N PRO A 82 5.40 18.95 -14.22
CA PRO A 82 6.65 19.49 -14.72
C PRO A 82 7.18 20.63 -13.85
N GLY A 83 8.47 20.58 -13.51
CA GLY A 83 9.11 21.57 -12.62
C GLY A 83 8.97 21.28 -11.11
N HIS A 84 8.19 20.26 -10.72
CA HIS A 84 7.96 19.90 -9.31
C HIS A 84 8.16 18.41 -9.01
N THR A 85 8.86 17.70 -9.90
CA THR A 85 9.03 16.24 -9.82
C THR A 85 10.03 15.76 -8.77
N ASP A 86 10.55 16.65 -7.93
CA ASP A 86 11.37 16.37 -6.75
C ASP A 86 10.53 16.36 -5.45
N ARG A 87 9.22 16.58 -5.56
CA ARG A 87 8.31 16.68 -4.43
C ARG A 87 7.53 15.39 -4.19
N TYR A 88 7.23 15.14 -2.92
CA TYR A 88 6.44 14.01 -2.47
C TYR A 88 5.34 14.47 -1.51
N LEU A 89 4.17 13.81 -1.58
CA LEU A 89 3.13 13.96 -0.56
C LEU A 89 3.69 13.50 0.79
N ARG A 90 3.53 14.34 1.80
CA ARG A 90 3.73 14.01 3.21
C ARG A 90 2.66 14.66 4.07
N HIS A 91 2.51 14.17 5.30
CA HIS A 91 1.73 14.89 6.31
C HIS A 91 2.64 15.80 7.17
N ALA A 92 2.15 16.96 7.58
CA ALA A 92 2.75 17.82 8.60
C ALA A 92 1.63 18.46 9.41
N ASP A 93 1.70 18.40 10.74
CA ASP A 93 0.61 18.86 11.63
C ASP A 93 -0.75 18.24 11.25
N SER A 94 -0.74 16.97 10.87
CA SER A 94 -1.86 16.19 10.31
C SER A 94 -2.35 16.64 8.92
N LEU A 95 -1.86 17.71 8.32
CA LEU A 95 -2.27 18.17 7.00
C LEU A 95 -1.39 17.60 5.89
N ALA A 96 -1.99 17.19 4.77
CA ALA A 96 -1.24 16.72 3.62
C ALA A 96 -0.70 17.89 2.79
N ARG A 97 0.59 17.80 2.47
CA ARG A 97 1.36 18.79 1.70
C ARG A 97 2.36 18.07 0.81
N THR A 98 2.93 18.77 -0.17
CA THR A 98 4.07 18.27 -0.94
C THR A 98 5.32 19.01 -0.51
N ASP A 99 6.42 18.30 -0.27
CA ASP A 99 7.73 18.90 0.04
C ASP A 99 8.82 18.23 -0.81
N VAL A 100 9.93 18.92 -1.05
CA VAL A 100 11.12 18.35 -1.72
C VAL A 100 11.75 17.32 -0.80
N LEU A 101 11.75 16.05 -1.21
CA LEU A 101 12.25 14.94 -0.41
C LEU A 101 13.08 13.97 -1.26
N SER A 102 14.02 13.30 -0.62
CA SER A 102 14.86 12.28 -1.24
C SER A 102 15.18 11.17 -0.23
N THR A 103 15.91 10.15 -0.67
CA THR A 103 16.42 9.09 0.21
C THR A 103 17.44 9.60 1.24
N ALA A 104 18.01 10.81 1.04
CA ALA A 104 18.91 11.47 1.98
C ALA A 104 18.20 12.37 2.99
N SER A 105 16.89 12.60 2.84
CA SER A 105 16.11 13.39 3.79
C SER A 105 16.04 12.72 5.16
N ALA A 106 15.84 13.52 6.20
CA ALA A 106 15.70 13.02 7.57
C ALA A 106 14.58 11.96 7.68
N ASP A 107 14.79 10.98 8.56
CA ASP A 107 13.88 9.84 8.75
C ASP A 107 12.43 10.24 8.96
N GLY A 108 12.19 11.17 9.89
CA GLY A 108 10.83 11.65 10.15
C GLY A 108 10.17 12.16 8.88
N ALA A 109 10.91 12.88 8.03
CA ALA A 109 10.36 13.40 6.80
C ALA A 109 10.06 12.33 5.74
N ARG A 110 10.92 11.31 5.63
CA ARG A 110 10.67 10.16 4.75
C ARG A 110 9.51 9.31 5.25
N GLN A 111 9.36 9.16 6.56
CA GLN A 111 8.26 8.43 7.18
C GLN A 111 6.93 9.17 7.07
N ASP A 112 6.92 10.50 7.21
CA ASP A 112 5.73 11.34 6.98
C ASP A 112 5.24 11.26 5.52
N ALA A 113 6.14 10.92 4.60
CA ALA A 113 5.90 10.75 3.16
C ALA A 113 5.63 9.29 2.74
N ALA A 114 5.43 8.40 3.70
CA ALA A 114 5.28 6.97 3.46
C ALA A 114 3.95 6.48 4.04
N PHE A 115 3.17 5.81 3.18
CA PHE A 115 1.84 5.34 3.53
C PHE A 115 1.68 3.86 3.18
N ARG A 116 1.22 3.07 4.14
CA ARG A 116 0.86 1.67 3.93
C ARG A 116 -0.47 1.60 3.20
N THR A 117 -0.48 0.93 2.07
CA THR A 117 -1.70 0.66 1.29
C THR A 117 -2.54 -0.38 2.03
N VAL A 118 -3.79 -0.10 2.29
CA VAL A 118 -4.76 -1.07 2.82
C VAL A 118 -5.95 -1.18 1.88
N VAL A 119 -6.71 -2.27 2.04
CA VAL A 119 -8.03 -2.41 1.43
C VAL A 119 -8.89 -1.22 1.86
N GLY A 120 -9.64 -0.61 0.94
CA GLY A 120 -10.46 0.57 1.21
C GLY A 120 -11.40 0.36 2.39
N LEU A 121 -11.39 1.31 3.33
CA LEU A 121 -12.16 1.21 4.58
C LEU A 121 -13.67 1.13 4.33
N ALA A 122 -14.18 1.77 3.27
CA ALA A 122 -15.59 1.74 2.89
C ALA A 122 -15.91 0.80 1.71
N ASP A 123 -14.92 0.51 0.84
CA ASP A 123 -15.12 -0.39 -0.30
C ASP A 123 -13.82 -1.16 -0.61
N PRO A 124 -13.85 -2.50 -0.59
CA PRO A 124 -12.65 -3.32 -0.81
C PRO A 124 -12.11 -3.31 -2.24
N ARG A 125 -12.85 -2.71 -3.19
CA ARG A 125 -12.39 -2.50 -4.58
C ARG A 125 -11.49 -1.27 -4.71
N CYS A 126 -11.44 -0.43 -3.69
CA CYS A 126 -10.63 0.77 -3.62
C CYS A 126 -9.60 0.63 -2.47
N TYR A 127 -8.87 1.70 -2.17
CA TYR A 127 -7.76 1.67 -1.22
C TYR A 127 -7.89 2.75 -0.16
N SER A 128 -7.30 2.51 1.01
CA SER A 128 -7.00 3.54 2.00
C SER A 128 -5.51 3.54 2.30
N PHE A 129 -4.99 4.67 2.75
CA PHE A 129 -3.55 4.87 2.93
C PHE A 129 -3.26 5.24 4.38
N GLU A 130 -2.69 4.30 5.13
CA GLU A 130 -2.35 4.51 6.54
C GLU A 130 -0.96 5.13 6.67
N SER A 131 -0.79 6.12 7.54
CA SER A 131 0.51 6.72 7.84
C SER A 131 1.45 5.71 8.49
N VAL A 132 2.71 5.64 8.02
CA VAL A 132 3.71 4.72 8.58
C VAL A 132 4.12 5.11 10.00
N ASN A 133 4.34 6.40 10.27
CA ASN A 133 4.78 6.87 11.58
C ASN A 133 3.65 7.32 12.50
N GLN A 134 2.40 7.31 12.03
CA GLN A 134 1.23 7.46 12.88
C GLN A 134 0.22 6.33 12.57
N PRO A 135 0.51 5.07 12.96
CA PRO A 135 -0.39 3.94 12.75
C PRO A 135 -1.79 4.21 13.32
N GLY A 136 -2.82 3.68 12.65
CA GLY A 136 -4.23 3.95 12.93
C GLY A 136 -4.75 5.25 12.32
N ARG A 137 -3.90 6.06 11.67
CA ARG A 137 -4.31 7.29 10.98
C ARG A 137 -4.23 7.13 9.46
N TYR A 138 -5.26 7.59 8.77
CA TYR A 138 -5.43 7.39 7.32
C TYR A 138 -5.53 8.71 6.57
N LEU A 139 -4.99 8.74 5.35
CA LEU A 139 -5.15 9.84 4.42
C LEU A 139 -6.63 9.94 4.00
N ARG A 140 -7.26 11.05 4.34
CA ARG A 140 -8.67 11.33 4.05
C ARG A 140 -8.87 12.78 3.63
N HIS A 141 -10.01 13.05 3.01
CA HIS A 141 -10.45 14.43 2.83
C HIS A 141 -11.32 14.90 4.02
N ALA A 142 -11.31 16.19 4.29
CA ALA A 142 -12.21 16.85 5.25
C ALA A 142 -12.37 18.31 4.85
N ALA A 143 -13.60 18.76 4.59
CA ALA A 143 -13.85 20.11 4.05
C ALA A 143 -12.94 20.43 2.84
N SER A 144 -12.77 19.47 1.93
CA SER A 144 -11.85 19.49 0.78
C SER A 144 -10.36 19.52 1.09
N ARG A 145 -9.93 19.62 2.35
CA ARG A 145 -8.52 19.56 2.74
C ARG A 145 -8.12 18.11 3.00
N VAL A 146 -7.01 17.67 2.42
CA VAL A 146 -6.49 16.33 2.67
C VAL A 146 -5.60 16.33 3.91
N ARG A 147 -5.77 15.31 4.74
CA ARG A 147 -5.15 15.19 6.06
C ARG A 147 -5.06 13.73 6.49
N ILE A 148 -4.29 13.46 7.55
CA ILE A 148 -4.31 12.18 8.24
C ILE A 148 -5.08 12.30 9.55
N ASP A 149 -6.01 11.39 9.81
CA ASP A 149 -6.70 11.30 11.11
C ASP A 149 -7.01 9.85 11.46
N ALA A 150 -7.30 9.59 12.73
CA ALA A 150 -7.77 8.29 13.20
C ALA A 150 -9.27 8.15 12.91
N ASP A 151 -9.72 6.90 12.72
CA ASP A 151 -11.13 6.60 12.50
C ASP A 151 -11.95 6.93 13.76
N THR A 152 -12.90 7.85 13.61
CA THR A 152 -13.85 8.25 14.66
C THR A 152 -15.28 7.78 14.36
N GLY A 153 -15.47 6.90 13.38
CA GLY A 153 -16.76 6.53 12.82
C GLY A 153 -17.38 7.61 11.93
N GLY A 154 -18.65 7.39 11.54
CA GLY A 154 -19.37 8.33 10.67
C GLY A 154 -18.85 8.29 9.21
N PRO A 155 -18.63 9.45 8.56
CA PRO A 155 -18.21 9.49 7.15
C PRO A 155 -16.74 9.07 6.95
N PHE A 156 -15.97 8.89 8.02
CA PHE A 156 -14.53 8.68 7.97
C PHE A 156 -14.09 7.61 6.97
N ALA A 157 -14.74 6.43 6.99
CA ALA A 157 -14.37 5.32 6.10
C ALA A 157 -14.54 5.71 4.62
N ALA A 158 -15.58 6.47 4.29
CA ALA A 158 -15.84 6.97 2.95
C ALA A 158 -14.83 8.07 2.57
N ASP A 159 -14.60 9.03 3.48
CA ASP A 159 -13.64 10.12 3.32
C ASP A 159 -12.19 9.65 3.09
N ALA A 160 -11.86 8.48 3.67
CA ALA A 160 -10.54 7.86 3.63
C ALA A 160 -10.40 6.79 2.52
N THR A 161 -11.43 6.57 1.70
CA THR A 161 -11.38 5.57 0.63
C THR A 161 -11.17 6.23 -0.74
N TRP A 162 -10.11 5.82 -1.42
CA TRP A 162 -9.65 6.35 -2.69
C TRP A 162 -9.59 5.25 -3.74
N CYS A 163 -10.25 5.45 -4.86
CA CYS A 163 -10.23 4.54 -5.99
C CYS A 163 -9.10 4.94 -6.94
N ALA A 164 -8.11 4.05 -7.08
CA ALA A 164 -6.96 4.28 -7.95
C ALA A 164 -7.37 4.17 -9.43
N ARG A 165 -7.10 5.20 -10.21
CA ARG A 165 -7.37 5.31 -11.65
C ARG A 165 -6.07 5.48 -12.43
N PRO A 166 -6.00 5.10 -13.72
CA PRO A 166 -4.96 5.59 -14.60
C PRO A 166 -4.79 7.10 -14.43
N GLY A 167 -3.54 7.57 -14.47
CA GLY A 167 -3.24 8.99 -14.36
C GLY A 167 -4.10 9.84 -15.30
N LEU A 168 -4.60 10.96 -14.80
CA LEU A 168 -5.27 11.96 -15.62
C LEU A 168 -4.29 12.62 -16.60
N ALA A 169 -3.00 12.65 -16.26
CA ALA A 169 -1.89 12.91 -17.17
C ALA A 169 -1.23 11.59 -17.62
N ALA A 170 -0.35 11.67 -18.62
CA ALA A 170 0.34 10.49 -19.12
C ALA A 170 1.23 9.84 -18.02
N GLY A 171 0.98 8.56 -17.74
CA GLY A 171 1.67 7.80 -16.71
C GLY A 171 1.12 8.03 -15.29
N GLY A 172 1.59 7.23 -14.33
CA GLY A 172 1.18 7.37 -12.92
C GLY A 172 -0.29 6.99 -12.63
N THR A 173 -0.75 7.42 -11.46
CA THR A 173 -2.04 7.06 -10.89
C THR A 173 -2.75 8.30 -10.35
N SER A 174 -4.05 8.42 -10.62
CA SER A 174 -4.92 9.42 -10.00
C SER A 174 -5.83 8.76 -8.98
N PHE A 175 -6.04 9.40 -7.83
CA PHE A 175 -6.81 8.84 -6.72
C PHE A 175 -8.13 9.58 -6.61
N GLU A 176 -9.20 8.98 -7.11
CA GLU A 176 -10.57 9.51 -7.03
C GLU A 176 -11.17 9.18 -5.66
N ALA A 177 -11.80 10.13 -4.98
CA ALA A 177 -12.49 9.84 -3.73
C ALA A 177 -13.75 9.00 -3.99
N LEU A 178 -13.94 7.93 -3.20
CA LEU A 178 -15.06 7.01 -3.36
C LEU A 178 -16.42 7.71 -3.27
N ASP A 179 -16.54 8.64 -2.33
CA ASP A 179 -17.77 9.35 -2.00
C ASP A 179 -17.96 10.66 -2.78
N HIS A 180 -16.94 11.10 -3.53
CA HIS A 180 -16.98 12.27 -4.40
C HIS A 180 -16.49 11.93 -5.82
N PRO A 181 -17.28 11.18 -6.61
CA PRO A 181 -16.92 10.88 -8.00
C PRO A 181 -16.59 12.13 -8.81
N GLY A 182 -15.52 12.06 -9.59
CA GLY A 182 -14.96 13.19 -10.34
C GLY A 182 -14.10 14.14 -9.52
N GLN A 183 -13.87 13.88 -8.22
CA GLN A 183 -12.93 14.60 -7.39
C GLN A 183 -11.73 13.74 -7.01
N TYR A 184 -10.54 14.34 -7.05
CA TYR A 184 -9.27 13.64 -6.98
C TYR A 184 -8.35 14.23 -5.91
N LEU A 185 -7.45 13.39 -5.39
CA LEU A 185 -6.28 13.79 -4.62
C LEU A 185 -5.38 14.67 -5.49
N ARG A 186 -5.35 15.97 -5.22
CA ARG A 186 -4.65 16.97 -6.03
C ARG A 186 -3.74 17.82 -5.18
N HIS A 187 -2.50 18.04 -5.61
CA HIS A 187 -1.69 19.11 -5.04
C HIS A 187 -2.00 20.47 -5.71
N TYR A 188 -1.96 21.53 -4.93
CA TYR A 188 -2.13 22.92 -5.37
C TYR A 188 -1.29 23.82 -4.47
N ALA A 189 -0.35 24.55 -5.08
CA ALA A 189 0.80 25.09 -4.36
C ALA A 189 1.47 23.97 -3.54
N ASP A 190 1.77 24.19 -2.26
CA ASP A 190 2.38 23.16 -1.42
C ASP A 190 1.34 22.21 -0.79
N ASN A 191 0.05 22.44 -0.97
CA ASN A 191 -1.03 21.81 -0.21
C ASN A 191 -1.76 20.73 -1.04
N VAL A 192 -2.29 19.70 -0.38
CA VAL A 192 -3.12 18.67 -1.02
C VAL A 192 -4.61 18.83 -0.67
N TYR A 193 -5.47 18.71 -1.67
CA TYR A 193 -6.91 18.90 -1.59
C TYR A 193 -7.65 17.75 -2.29
N LEU A 194 -8.91 17.59 -1.92
CA LEU A 194 -9.91 16.94 -2.76
C LEU A 194 -10.42 18.00 -3.73
N ALA A 195 -10.26 17.77 -5.03
CA ALA A 195 -10.50 18.79 -6.03
C ALA A 195 -11.11 18.22 -7.31
N ARG A 196 -11.83 19.07 -8.05
CA ARG A 196 -12.36 18.76 -9.39
C ARG A 196 -11.79 19.72 -10.43
N SER A 197 -11.78 19.30 -11.69
CA SER A 197 -11.33 20.15 -12.80
C SER A 197 -12.41 21.18 -13.16
N GLY A 198 -12.24 22.41 -12.68
CA GLY A 198 -13.20 23.49 -12.81
C GLY A 198 -14.17 23.55 -11.62
N GLY A 199 -14.06 24.60 -10.81
CA GLY A 199 -14.86 24.77 -9.61
C GLY A 199 -14.68 26.14 -8.96
N PRO A 200 -15.43 26.42 -7.87
CA PRO A 200 -15.41 27.73 -7.21
C PRO A 200 -14.16 27.96 -6.34
N ASN A 201 -13.42 26.89 -5.99
CA ASN A 201 -12.23 27.02 -5.16
C ASN A 201 -10.99 27.25 -6.02
N ALA A 202 -9.98 27.94 -5.47
CA ALA A 202 -8.73 28.19 -6.18
C ALA A 202 -8.02 26.89 -6.61
N TRP A 203 -8.06 25.85 -5.77
CA TRP A 203 -7.47 24.54 -6.07
C TRP A 203 -8.25 23.72 -7.12
N ASP A 204 -9.48 24.11 -7.47
CA ASP A 204 -10.26 23.49 -8.55
C ASP A 204 -9.91 24.05 -9.94
N THR A 205 -8.87 24.88 -10.07
CA THR A 205 -8.44 25.39 -11.38
C THR A 205 -8.19 24.25 -12.37
N ALA A 206 -8.71 24.40 -13.59
CA ALA A 206 -8.49 23.44 -14.68
C ALA A 206 -7.04 23.49 -15.19
N THR A 207 -6.35 24.61 -14.95
CA THR A 207 -4.92 24.75 -15.27
C THR A 207 -4.12 23.69 -14.52
N SER A 208 -3.27 22.98 -15.26
CA SER A 208 -2.45 21.85 -14.78
C SER A 208 -3.22 20.72 -14.09
N PHE A 209 -4.57 20.66 -14.22
CA PHE A 209 -5.39 19.78 -13.38
C PHE A 209 -4.91 18.33 -13.37
N ALA A 210 -4.78 17.80 -14.59
CA ALA A 210 -4.35 16.44 -14.85
C ALA A 210 -2.98 16.12 -14.23
N ALA A 211 -2.01 17.03 -14.34
CA ALA A 211 -0.66 16.81 -13.83
C ALA A 211 -0.63 16.81 -12.29
N ASP A 212 -1.30 17.76 -11.64
CA ASP A 212 -1.23 17.86 -10.18
C ASP A 212 -2.12 16.85 -9.44
N ALA A 213 -3.06 16.21 -10.17
CA ALA A 213 -3.86 15.09 -9.68
C ALA A 213 -3.31 13.71 -10.10
N THR A 214 -2.11 13.66 -10.70
CA THR A 214 -1.43 12.42 -11.10
C THR A 214 -0.17 12.23 -10.26
N TRP A 215 -0.03 11.05 -9.66
CA TRP A 215 1.04 10.71 -8.74
C TRP A 215 1.82 9.49 -9.25
N ALA A 216 3.15 9.54 -9.17
CA ALA A 216 3.98 8.37 -9.38
C ALA A 216 4.12 7.60 -8.06
N VAL A 217 3.63 6.35 -8.05
CA VAL A 217 3.53 5.46 -6.88
C VAL A 217 4.12 4.06 -7.12
N ASP A 218 4.77 3.89 -8.27
CA ASP A 218 5.43 2.68 -8.75
C ASP A 218 6.90 2.60 -8.29
N GLN A 219 7.51 3.75 -7.99
CA GLN A 219 8.85 3.83 -7.43
C GLN A 219 8.90 3.28 -5.99
N PRO A 220 10.06 2.78 -5.55
CA PRO A 220 10.25 2.45 -4.14
C PRO A 220 9.90 3.62 -3.22
N ALA A 221 9.19 3.33 -2.13
CA ALA A 221 8.85 4.33 -1.14
C ALA A 221 10.12 4.93 -0.51
N LEU A 222 10.04 6.20 -0.11
CA LEU A 222 11.13 6.87 0.64
C LEU A 222 11.39 6.19 1.99
N TRP A 223 10.38 5.49 2.51
CA TRP A 223 10.50 4.61 3.66
C TRP A 223 9.72 3.32 3.41
N ARG A 224 10.36 2.16 3.53
CA ARG A 224 9.78 0.86 3.12
C ARG A 224 9.16 0.04 4.26
N SER A 225 9.67 0.14 5.49
CA SER A 225 9.12 -0.62 6.63
C SER A 225 7.88 0.06 7.20
N SER A 226 6.74 -0.64 7.24
CA SER A 226 5.51 -0.13 7.85
C SER A 226 5.41 -0.39 9.36
N VAL A 227 6.32 -1.19 9.92
CA VAL A 227 6.50 -1.31 11.37
C VAL A 227 7.83 -0.66 11.72
N LEU A 228 7.78 0.40 12.52
CA LEU A 228 8.97 1.12 12.97
C LEU A 228 9.57 0.43 14.20
N LEU A 229 10.69 -0.23 14.01
CA LEU A 229 11.51 -0.82 15.06
C LEU A 229 12.66 0.13 15.44
N ALA A 230 12.98 0.16 16.73
CA ALA A 230 14.12 0.91 17.24
C ALA A 230 15.44 0.27 16.78
N THR A 231 16.31 1.07 16.15
CA THR A 231 17.65 0.62 15.76
C THR A 231 18.65 0.74 16.91
N ASP A 232 19.78 0.05 16.75
CA ASP A 232 20.90 0.04 17.70
C ASP A 232 20.51 -0.48 19.09
N ARG A 233 19.51 -1.38 19.09
CA ARG A 233 19.02 -2.10 20.26
C ARG A 233 19.22 -3.60 20.07
N ARG A 234 19.67 -4.27 21.13
CA ARG A 234 19.69 -5.73 21.19
C ARG A 234 18.28 -6.26 21.39
N GLN A 235 17.90 -7.24 20.59
CA GLN A 235 16.59 -7.86 20.60
C GLN A 235 16.71 -9.35 20.27
N SER A 236 15.69 -10.11 20.66
CA SER A 236 15.53 -11.51 20.26
C SER A 236 14.22 -11.66 19.50
N LEU A 237 14.20 -12.52 18.47
CA LEU A 237 12.98 -12.79 17.69
C LEU A 237 12.35 -14.09 18.18
N ARG A 238 11.20 -13.99 18.84
CA ARG A 238 10.45 -15.15 19.36
C ARG A 238 9.45 -15.64 18.34
N VAL A 239 9.35 -16.95 18.19
CA VAL A 239 8.34 -17.61 17.35
C VAL A 239 6.94 -17.32 17.89
N THR A 240 5.99 -17.09 16.97
CA THR A 240 4.57 -16.90 17.32
C THR A 240 3.69 -18.11 16.96
N THR A 241 4.22 -19.07 16.18
CA THR A 241 3.52 -20.32 15.84
C THR A 241 3.10 -21.08 17.10
N TRP A 242 1.81 -21.44 17.14
CA TRP A 242 1.22 -22.18 18.25
C TRP A 242 1.97 -23.48 18.52
N GLY A 243 2.23 -23.79 19.79
CA GLY A 243 3.03 -24.95 20.21
C GLY A 243 4.55 -24.75 20.16
N HIS A 244 5.04 -23.60 19.67
CA HIS A 244 6.48 -23.31 19.53
C HIS A 244 6.87 -21.93 20.07
N THR A 245 6.03 -21.32 20.91
CA THR A 245 6.19 -19.93 21.39
C THR A 245 7.29 -19.75 22.44
N ASP A 246 7.93 -20.83 22.87
CA ASP A 246 9.14 -20.87 23.70
C ASP A 246 10.44 -20.81 22.87
N ARG A 247 10.33 -20.84 21.54
CA ARG A 247 11.48 -20.83 20.62
C ARG A 247 11.85 -19.43 20.15
N TYR A 248 13.15 -19.21 19.96
CA TYR A 248 13.72 -17.97 19.47
C TYR A 248 14.65 -18.23 18.29
N LEU A 249 14.70 -17.29 17.36
CA LEU A 249 15.69 -17.24 16.29
C LEU A 249 17.09 -17.19 16.89
N ARG A 250 17.96 -18.11 16.48
CA ARG A 250 19.38 -18.16 16.85
C ARG A 250 20.22 -18.63 15.67
N HIS A 251 21.51 -18.32 15.67
CA HIS A 251 22.43 -18.91 14.70
C HIS A 251 23.24 -20.04 15.37
N ALA A 252 23.61 -21.09 14.63
CA ALA A 252 24.67 -22.01 15.01
C ALA A 252 25.27 -22.62 13.74
N ASP A 253 26.58 -22.91 13.78
CA ASP A 253 27.34 -23.38 12.62
C ASP A 253 27.10 -22.49 11.38
N SER A 254 27.02 -21.16 11.62
CA SER A 254 26.69 -20.13 10.63
C SER A 254 25.28 -20.20 10.01
N LEU A 255 24.40 -21.11 10.42
CA LEU A 255 23.03 -21.22 9.91
C LEU A 255 22.00 -20.75 10.93
N ALA A 256 20.89 -20.19 10.46
CA ALA A 256 19.81 -19.72 11.33
C ALA A 256 18.79 -20.84 11.64
N PHE A 257 18.42 -20.94 12.91
CA PHE A 257 17.49 -21.92 13.46
C PHE A 257 16.54 -21.25 14.47
N THR A 258 15.52 -21.97 14.90
CA THR A 258 14.76 -21.67 16.11
C THR A 258 15.07 -22.70 17.18
N GLU A 259 15.27 -22.25 18.42
CA GLU A 259 15.56 -23.11 19.57
C GLU A 259 14.86 -22.60 20.83
N VAL A 260 14.54 -23.50 21.77
CA VAL A 260 14.01 -23.12 23.08
C VAL A 260 15.08 -22.36 23.85
N VAL A 261 14.78 -21.11 24.22
CA VAL A 261 15.69 -20.28 25.02
C VAL A 261 14.96 -19.84 26.29
N GLY A 262 15.60 -20.07 27.44
CA GLY A 262 15.05 -19.77 28.75
C GLY A 262 16.13 -19.30 29.73
N SER A 263 15.73 -19.07 30.99
CA SER A 263 16.64 -18.62 32.05
C SER A 263 17.79 -19.60 32.30
N GLY A 264 17.55 -20.91 32.18
CA GLY A 264 18.55 -21.97 32.32
C GLY A 264 19.42 -22.23 31.08
N SER A 265 19.18 -21.57 29.95
CA SER A 265 20.00 -21.73 28.74
C SER A 265 21.41 -21.20 28.95
N SER A 266 22.38 -21.80 28.25
CA SER A 266 23.78 -21.39 28.29
C SER A 266 23.96 -19.94 27.83
N SER A 267 25.05 -19.30 28.29
CA SER A 267 25.41 -17.95 27.85
C SER A 267 25.59 -17.88 26.33
N LEU A 268 26.19 -18.91 25.73
CA LEU A 268 26.37 -19.02 24.28
C LEU A 268 25.03 -19.00 23.54
N LEU A 269 24.08 -19.88 23.92
CA LEU A 269 22.77 -19.93 23.26
C LEU A 269 22.00 -18.60 23.39
N LYS A 270 22.09 -17.94 24.54
CA LYS A 270 21.47 -16.62 24.74
C LYS A 270 22.10 -15.55 23.83
N GLN A 271 23.41 -15.60 23.62
CA GLN A 271 24.10 -14.70 22.70
C GLN A 271 23.78 -15.02 21.22
N ASP A 272 23.76 -16.30 20.85
CA ASP A 272 23.37 -16.76 19.51
C ASP A 272 21.94 -16.34 19.15
N ALA A 273 21.06 -16.26 20.15
CA ALA A 273 19.67 -15.85 20.02
C ALA A 273 19.42 -14.34 20.17
N THR A 274 20.48 -13.53 20.21
CA THR A 274 20.37 -12.08 20.36
C THR A 274 21.06 -11.36 19.22
N TYR A 275 20.36 -10.37 18.66
CA TYR A 275 20.84 -9.55 17.54
C TYR A 275 20.73 -8.08 17.87
N THR A 276 21.70 -7.29 17.42
CA THR A 276 21.58 -5.82 17.38
C THR A 276 20.85 -5.45 16.09
N LEU A 277 19.67 -4.83 16.22
CA LEU A 277 18.90 -4.39 15.06
C LEU A 277 19.53 -3.13 14.45
N ARG A 278 20.15 -3.26 13.28
CA ARG A 278 20.78 -2.16 12.55
C ARG A 278 19.86 -1.61 11.49
N ARG A 279 20.20 -0.41 11.01
CA ARG A 279 19.70 0.08 9.72
C ARG A 279 20.03 -0.93 8.63
N GLY A 280 19.09 -1.13 7.72
CA GLY A 280 19.27 -2.02 6.59
C GLY A 280 20.51 -1.64 5.81
N LEU A 281 21.39 -2.61 5.56
CA LEU A 281 22.64 -2.38 4.85
C LEU A 281 22.41 -1.89 3.42
N ALA A 282 21.36 -2.36 2.74
CA ALA A 282 20.98 -1.91 1.40
C ALA A 282 20.06 -0.67 1.40
N ASP A 283 19.25 -0.49 2.46
CA ASP A 283 18.30 0.61 2.56
C ASP A 283 18.02 0.93 4.05
N SER A 284 18.35 2.15 4.46
CA SER A 284 18.20 2.65 5.84
C SER A 284 16.76 2.68 6.37
N SER A 285 15.75 2.50 5.51
CA SER A 285 14.33 2.39 5.89
C SER A 285 13.88 0.96 6.19
N CYS A 286 14.79 -0.01 6.05
CA CYS A 286 14.64 -1.41 6.44
C CYS A 286 15.69 -1.76 7.50
N TYR A 287 15.82 -3.04 7.83
CA TYR A 287 16.60 -3.52 8.96
C TYR A 287 17.58 -4.63 8.56
N SER A 288 18.69 -4.70 9.29
CA SER A 288 19.65 -5.80 9.24
C SER A 288 19.91 -6.29 10.67
N PHE A 289 20.09 -7.60 10.84
CA PHE A 289 20.25 -8.22 12.16
C PHE A 289 21.72 -8.57 12.37
N GLU A 290 22.44 -7.76 13.15
CA GLU A 290 23.84 -8.03 13.49
C GLU A 290 23.94 -8.99 14.68
N SER A 291 24.74 -10.04 14.57
CA SER A 291 24.97 -11.01 15.65
C SER A 291 25.67 -10.35 16.86
N VAL A 292 25.20 -10.63 18.08
CA VAL A 292 25.81 -10.07 19.30
C VAL A 292 27.17 -10.70 19.62
N ASN A 293 27.33 -12.00 19.43
CA ASN A 293 28.59 -12.70 19.70
C ASN A 293 29.54 -12.78 18.49
N TYR A 294 29.07 -12.40 17.30
CA TYR A 294 29.92 -12.22 16.12
C TYR A 294 29.70 -10.83 15.51
N PRO A 295 30.18 -9.75 16.14
CA PRO A 295 30.08 -8.40 15.59
C PRO A 295 30.62 -8.30 14.16
N GLY A 296 29.95 -7.53 13.31
CA GLY A 296 30.23 -7.45 11.87
C GLY A 296 29.66 -8.61 11.05
N GLN A 297 29.02 -9.61 11.69
CA GLN A 297 28.24 -10.62 10.99
C GLN A 297 26.74 -10.34 11.07
N PHE A 298 26.04 -10.60 9.96
CA PHE A 298 24.62 -10.32 9.82
C PHE A 298 23.87 -11.57 9.38
N LEU A 299 22.60 -11.65 9.79
CA LEU A 299 21.66 -12.57 9.15
C LEU A 299 21.44 -12.12 7.71
N ARG A 300 21.65 -13.05 6.78
CA ARG A 300 21.31 -12.90 5.37
C ARG A 300 20.73 -14.17 4.81
N HIS A 301 19.96 -14.06 3.73
CA HIS A 301 19.60 -15.23 2.95
C HIS A 301 20.69 -15.56 1.90
N ALA A 302 20.74 -16.80 1.46
CA ALA A 302 21.36 -17.24 0.21
C ALA A 302 20.83 -18.63 -0.07
N ASP A 303 20.50 -18.93 -1.32
CA ASP A 303 19.80 -20.16 -1.69
C ASP A 303 18.52 -20.36 -0.83
N SER A 304 17.84 -19.25 -0.52
CA SER A 304 16.72 -19.14 0.44
C SER A 304 17.04 -19.48 1.90
N ARG A 305 18.18 -20.11 2.21
CA ARG A 305 18.60 -20.47 3.57
C ARG A 305 19.18 -19.26 4.30
N VAL A 306 18.64 -18.96 5.47
CA VAL A 306 19.16 -17.86 6.31
C VAL A 306 20.38 -18.33 7.09
N ARG A 307 21.41 -17.48 7.08
CA ARG A 307 22.73 -17.76 7.63
C ARG A 307 23.32 -16.49 8.26
N ASN A 308 24.16 -16.68 9.27
CA ASN A 308 24.98 -15.62 9.86
C ASN A 308 26.31 -15.58 9.10
N ALA A 309 26.69 -14.42 8.56
CA ALA A 309 27.88 -14.28 7.74
C ALA A 309 28.51 -12.89 7.89
N PRO A 310 29.84 -12.75 7.76
CA PRO A 310 30.51 -11.45 7.74
C PRO A 310 30.09 -10.63 6.51
N ASP A 311 29.89 -9.32 6.70
CA ASP A 311 29.68 -8.39 5.58
C ASP A 311 30.93 -8.32 4.70
N ASP A 312 30.79 -8.76 3.45
CA ASP A 312 31.86 -8.77 2.45
C ASP A 312 31.97 -7.46 1.65
N GLY A 313 31.13 -6.47 1.98
CA GLY A 313 31.08 -5.17 1.31
C GLY A 313 30.41 -5.20 -0.07
N SER A 314 29.89 -6.35 -0.51
CA SER A 314 29.20 -6.46 -1.80
C SER A 314 27.77 -5.92 -1.73
N ALA A 315 27.27 -5.42 -2.86
CA ALA A 315 25.88 -5.00 -2.96
C ALA A 315 24.90 -6.16 -2.75
N LEU A 316 25.27 -7.37 -3.19
CA LEU A 316 24.46 -8.58 -3.02
C LEU A 316 24.33 -8.94 -1.54
N PHE A 317 25.43 -8.98 -0.78
CA PHE A 317 25.38 -9.24 0.66
C PHE A 317 24.45 -8.24 1.36
N ARG A 318 24.62 -6.93 1.08
CA ARG A 318 23.78 -5.89 1.67
C ARG A 318 22.30 -6.10 1.36
N GLN A 319 21.98 -6.50 0.13
CA GLN A 319 20.61 -6.82 -0.26
C GLN A 319 20.07 -8.06 0.44
N ASP A 320 20.85 -9.15 0.49
CA ASP A 320 20.47 -10.40 1.13
C ASP A 320 20.31 -10.29 2.65
N ALA A 321 21.02 -9.34 3.27
CA ALA A 321 21.01 -9.05 4.70
C ALA A 321 19.99 -7.97 5.11
N THR A 322 19.19 -7.46 4.18
CA THR A 322 18.24 -6.36 4.46
C THR A 322 16.80 -6.84 4.36
N PHE A 323 16.05 -6.65 5.45
CA PHE A 323 14.66 -7.04 5.58
C PHE A 323 13.79 -5.87 6.03
N CYS A 324 12.66 -5.67 5.36
CA CYS A 324 11.70 -4.61 5.66
C CYS A 324 10.62 -5.13 6.62
N ALA A 325 10.43 -4.44 7.74
CA ALA A 325 9.50 -4.87 8.77
C ALA A 325 8.05 -4.48 8.42
N ARG A 326 7.15 -5.45 8.51
CA ARG A 326 5.72 -5.30 8.22
C ARG A 326 4.88 -5.93 9.35
N PRO A 327 3.59 -5.58 9.50
CA PRO A 327 2.70 -6.30 10.39
C PRO A 327 2.74 -7.80 10.06
N GLY A 328 2.74 -8.65 11.08
CA GLY A 328 2.72 -10.09 10.88
C GLY A 328 1.57 -10.50 9.94
N LEU A 329 1.83 -11.47 9.07
CA LEU A 329 0.89 -11.88 8.02
C LEU A 329 -0.46 -12.39 8.57
N GLY A 330 -0.47 -12.87 9.81
CA GLY A 330 -1.69 -13.27 10.55
C GLY A 330 -2.24 -12.21 11.51
N GLY A 331 -1.76 -10.96 11.43
CA GLY A 331 -2.18 -9.86 12.31
C GLY A 331 -1.48 -9.79 13.67
N THR A 332 -0.61 -10.76 13.99
CA THR A 332 0.16 -10.79 15.24
C THR A 332 1.66 -10.66 14.98
N GLY A 333 2.35 -9.83 15.76
CA GLY A 333 3.80 -9.67 15.67
C GLY A 333 4.25 -8.94 14.41
N VAL A 334 5.48 -9.22 13.98
CA VAL A 334 6.16 -8.57 12.87
C VAL A 334 6.63 -9.64 11.88
N THR A 335 6.50 -9.37 10.59
CA THR A 335 7.15 -10.15 9.55
C THR A 335 8.27 -9.34 8.90
N PHE A 336 9.30 -10.03 8.42
CA PHE A 336 10.49 -9.42 7.84
C PHE A 336 10.61 -9.88 6.40
N GLU A 337 10.25 -9.01 5.47
CA GLU A 337 10.29 -9.29 4.03
C GLU A 337 11.68 -8.97 3.47
N SER A 338 12.23 -9.84 2.63
CA SER A 338 13.49 -9.58 1.92
C SER A 338 13.36 -8.38 0.98
N ILE A 339 14.34 -7.48 0.99
CA ILE A 339 14.31 -6.30 0.12
C ILE A 339 14.51 -6.63 -1.37
N ASN A 340 15.30 -7.67 -1.68
CA ASN A 340 15.64 -8.06 -3.04
C ASN A 340 14.81 -9.24 -3.57
N ILE A 341 14.00 -9.86 -2.71
CA ILE A 341 12.99 -10.86 -3.12
C ILE A 341 11.64 -10.45 -2.48
N PRO A 342 10.97 -9.41 -3.02
CA PRO A 342 9.68 -8.96 -2.51
C PRO A 342 8.65 -10.10 -2.48
N GLY A 343 7.86 -10.15 -1.41
CA GLY A 343 6.93 -11.25 -1.15
C GLY A 343 7.56 -12.47 -0.49
N ALA A 344 8.88 -12.53 -0.28
CA ALA A 344 9.53 -13.58 0.51
C ALA A 344 9.87 -13.07 1.93
N TYR A 345 9.49 -13.84 2.95
CA TYR A 345 9.55 -13.45 4.35
C TYR A 345 10.46 -14.37 5.15
N LEU A 346 11.12 -13.83 6.18
CA LEU A 346 11.85 -14.61 7.18
C LEU A 346 10.89 -15.60 7.85
N ARG A 347 11.11 -16.89 7.61
CA ARG A 347 10.22 -17.98 7.99
C ARG A 347 10.99 -19.07 8.72
N HIS A 348 10.44 -19.60 9.82
CA HIS A 348 10.91 -20.87 10.36
C HIS A 348 10.18 -22.09 9.76
N TYR A 349 10.89 -23.19 9.57
CA TYR A 349 10.36 -24.45 9.08
C TYR A 349 11.21 -25.60 9.64
N ALA A 350 10.60 -26.54 10.36
CA ALA A 350 11.32 -27.66 10.99
C ALA A 350 12.55 -27.20 11.82
N SER A 351 12.40 -26.13 12.61
CA SER A 351 13.45 -25.44 13.37
C SER A 351 14.54 -24.75 12.55
N GLN A 352 14.53 -24.85 11.23
CA GLN A 352 15.41 -24.14 10.32
C GLN A 352 14.77 -22.81 9.90
N VAL A 353 15.55 -21.80 9.51
CA VAL A 353 15.06 -20.50 9.03
C VAL A 353 15.43 -20.21 7.58
N PHE A 354 14.44 -19.82 6.79
CA PHE A 354 14.52 -19.53 5.36
C PHE A 354 13.87 -18.18 5.04
N ILE A 355 14.03 -17.70 3.81
CA ILE A 355 13.04 -16.80 3.22
C ILE A 355 12.01 -17.62 2.43
N ALA A 356 10.74 -17.29 2.55
CA ALA A 356 9.65 -18.04 1.93
C ALA A 356 8.52 -17.10 1.47
N SER A 357 7.97 -17.36 0.29
CA SER A 357 6.84 -16.64 -0.29
C SER A 357 5.51 -17.37 -0.13
N GLY A 358 5.55 -18.67 0.14
CA GLY A 358 4.37 -19.54 0.20
C GLY A 358 3.80 -19.94 -1.15
N ASN A 359 4.51 -19.69 -2.26
CA ASN A 359 4.04 -20.03 -3.60
C ASN A 359 4.28 -21.51 -3.97
N GLY A 360 4.96 -22.29 -3.11
CA GLY A 360 5.00 -23.74 -3.18
C GLY A 360 5.87 -24.31 -4.32
N ALA A 361 6.90 -23.61 -4.77
CA ALA A 361 7.77 -24.02 -5.88
C ALA A 361 8.72 -25.21 -5.58
N GLY A 362 8.18 -26.32 -5.05
CA GLY A 362 8.88 -27.61 -4.90
C GLY A 362 9.57 -27.85 -3.55
N ASP A 363 9.95 -26.79 -2.83
CA ASP A 363 10.63 -26.92 -1.54
C ASP A 363 9.65 -26.96 -0.36
N GLN A 364 9.89 -27.87 0.59
CA GLN A 364 8.98 -28.07 1.72
C GLN A 364 8.84 -26.84 2.64
N TYR A 365 9.87 -25.99 2.71
CA TYR A 365 9.87 -24.76 3.51
C TYR A 365 9.02 -23.63 2.89
N ASP A 366 8.75 -23.68 1.59
CA ASP A 366 8.02 -22.62 0.86
C ASP A 366 6.53 -22.94 0.64
N ARG A 367 6.02 -23.91 1.41
CA ARG A 367 4.62 -24.30 1.40
C ARG A 367 3.72 -23.18 1.96
N PRO A 368 2.54 -22.92 1.37
CA PRO A 368 1.62 -21.88 1.84
C PRO A 368 1.09 -22.16 3.25
N GLN A 369 0.97 -23.44 3.64
CA GLN A 369 0.49 -23.82 4.96
C GLN A 369 1.38 -23.19 6.04
N ASN A 370 0.75 -22.58 7.04
CA ASN A 370 1.39 -21.92 8.18
C ASN A 370 2.36 -20.77 7.83
N LEU A 371 2.45 -20.31 6.57
CA LEU A 371 3.32 -19.18 6.20
C LEU A 371 3.09 -17.98 7.13
N SER A 372 1.81 -17.71 7.43
CA SER A 372 1.44 -16.57 8.26
C SER A 372 1.98 -16.67 9.68
N ALA A 373 1.83 -17.82 10.33
CA ALA A 373 2.34 -18.06 11.68
C ALA A 373 3.87 -18.17 11.70
N ASP A 374 4.43 -18.89 10.74
CA ASP A 374 5.85 -19.23 10.69
C ASP A 374 6.75 -18.07 10.26
N SER A 375 6.16 -17.06 9.60
CA SER A 375 6.86 -15.84 9.20
C SER A 375 6.50 -14.64 10.09
N SER A 376 5.83 -14.88 11.21
CA SER A 376 5.49 -13.86 12.21
C SER A 376 6.31 -14.05 13.47
N TRP A 377 6.97 -12.99 13.89
CA TRP A 377 7.91 -12.96 15.01
C TRP A 377 7.46 -11.94 16.04
N ALA A 378 7.58 -12.29 17.33
CA ALA A 378 7.49 -11.30 18.38
C ALA A 378 8.90 -10.74 18.65
N VAL A 379 9.05 -9.42 18.50
CA VAL A 379 10.27 -8.71 18.89
C VAL A 379 10.30 -8.65 20.42
N ALA A 380 11.20 -9.42 21.03
CA ALA A 380 11.29 -9.61 22.46
C ALA A 380 12.55 -8.95 23.05
N ALA A 381 12.55 -8.81 24.38
CA ALA A 381 13.75 -8.42 25.11
C ALA A 381 14.91 -9.37 24.78
N PRO A 382 16.15 -8.86 24.70
CA PRO A 382 17.31 -9.66 24.37
C PRO A 382 17.60 -10.68 25.47
N TRP A 383 18.03 -11.89 25.08
CA TRP A 383 18.55 -12.88 26.02
C TRP A 383 19.99 -12.56 26.49
N ALA A 384 20.72 -11.75 25.72
CA ALA A 384 22.03 -11.19 26.05
C ALA A 384 21.98 -9.64 25.94
N PRO A 385 21.57 -8.92 27.00
CA PRO A 385 21.30 -7.48 26.97
C PRO A 385 22.54 -6.62 26.71
#